data_AF-A0A7J8TS28-F1
#
_entry.id   AF-A0A7J8TS28-F1
#
_cell.length_a   1.000
_cell.length_b   1.000
_cell.length_c   1.000
_cell.angle_alpha   90.00
_cell.angle_beta   90.00
_cell.angle_gamma   90.00
#
_symmetry.space_group_name_H-M   'P 1'
#
loop_
_entity.id
_entity.type
_entity.pdbx_description
1 polymer ?
#
loop_
_entity_poly.entity_id
_entity_poly.type
_entity_poly.pdbx_seq_one_letter_code
_entity_poly.pdbx_strand_id
1 'polypeptide(L)'
;MALSIHVNGGTEQKQFQEPVENPEFDYSQRGQWLRAAVLGANDGLVSVSSLLMGVGSVKQDVKAMVLAGFAGLVAGACSMAIGEFVSVYTQRDVEMAQMKRDGEKRSPVVDENDRRMEKKERLPSPGLAAGASALAFSVGAVLPLLAAAFIRDHKVRMAVVVVVASVALMVFGVVGALLGGAPVAKSGGRVLVGGWIAMGITFGLTKLIGLNGM
;
A
#
# COMPACT_ATOMS: atom_id res chain seq x y z
N MET A 1 -32.31 46.33 61.50
CA MET A 1 -31.05 46.41 60.74
C MET A 1 -30.61 44.97 60.47
N ALA A 2 -30.40 44.63 59.18
CA ALA A 2 -29.99 43.34 58.61
C ALA A 2 -30.95 42.14 58.67
N LEU A 3 -31.57 41.90 57.51
CA LEU A 3 -32.23 40.70 57.01
C LEU A 3 -31.16 39.83 56.30
N SER A 4 -31.15 38.49 56.45
CA SER A 4 -31.09 37.52 55.32
C SER A 4 -30.68 36.09 55.73
N ILE A 5 -31.65 35.19 55.59
CA ILE A 5 -31.61 33.90 54.86
C ILE A 5 -30.42 32.96 55.10
N HIS A 6 -30.66 31.91 55.90
CA HIS A 6 -29.92 30.65 55.81
C HIS A 6 -30.45 29.87 54.58
N VAL A 7 -29.63 29.81 53.53
CA VAL A 7 -29.94 29.11 52.29
C VAL A 7 -29.86 27.59 52.49
N ASN A 8 -30.93 26.94 52.05
CA ASN A 8 -31.19 25.51 51.98
C ASN A 8 -30.11 24.77 51.17
N GLY A 9 -29.49 23.75 51.76
CA GLY A 9 -28.52 22.87 51.10
C GLY A 9 -29.23 21.89 50.17
N GLY A 10 -29.42 22.29 48.92
CA GLY A 10 -29.84 21.43 47.84
C GLY A 10 -29.22 21.90 46.54
N THR A 11 -28.09 21.30 46.16
CA THR A 11 -27.58 21.40 44.79
C THR A 11 -26.98 20.06 44.39
N GLU A 12 -27.65 19.48 43.40
CA GLU A 12 -27.28 18.31 42.61
C GLU A 12 -25.78 18.25 42.34
N GLN A 13 -25.09 17.25 42.88
CA GLN A 13 -23.81 16.81 42.31
C GLN A 13 -24.08 16.10 40.98
N LYS A 14 -24.25 16.89 39.91
CA LYS A 14 -23.88 16.46 38.56
C LYS A 14 -22.35 16.42 38.51
N GLN A 15 -21.76 15.32 38.95
CA GLN A 15 -20.33 15.09 38.76
C GLN A 15 -20.13 14.02 37.68
N PHE A 16 -19.97 14.56 36.48
CA PHE A 16 -19.25 14.03 35.32
C PHE A 16 -19.14 12.50 35.25
N GLN A 17 -20.06 11.90 34.50
CA GLN A 17 -19.84 10.58 33.90
C GLN A 17 -18.53 10.68 33.10
N GLU A 18 -17.45 10.07 33.60
CA GLU A 18 -16.25 9.82 32.81
C GLU A 18 -16.69 9.23 31.47
N PRO A 19 -16.26 9.79 30.32
CA PRO A 19 -16.61 9.20 29.04
C PRO A 19 -16.07 7.78 29.06
N VAL A 20 -16.97 6.80 28.95
CA VAL A 20 -16.61 5.39 28.73
C VAL A 20 -15.64 5.38 27.57
N GLU A 21 -14.38 5.08 27.89
CA GLU A 21 -13.28 4.93 26.95
C GLU A 21 -13.70 3.83 25.98
N ASN A 22 -14.26 4.25 24.84
CA ASN A 22 -14.49 3.34 23.73
C ASN A 22 -13.12 2.76 23.39
N PRO A 23 -12.98 1.44 23.16
CA PRO A 23 -11.72 0.89 22.69
C PRO A 23 -11.39 1.58 21.37
N GLU A 24 -10.50 2.56 21.42
CA GLU A 24 -10.05 3.35 20.28
C GLU A 24 -9.23 2.41 19.41
N PHE A 25 -9.93 1.66 18.57
CA PHE A 25 -9.35 0.69 17.66
C PHE A 25 -8.30 1.40 16.81
N ASP A 26 -7.05 0.95 16.88
CA ASP A 26 -5.89 1.50 16.19
C ASP A 26 -6.08 1.65 14.66
N TYR A 27 -6.56 2.81 14.24
CA TYR A 27 -6.79 3.17 12.84
C TYR A 27 -5.48 3.52 12.10
N SER A 28 -4.46 3.99 12.83
CA SER A 28 -3.20 4.49 12.26
C SER A 28 -2.32 3.35 11.74
N GLN A 29 -2.13 2.29 12.52
CA GLN A 29 -1.37 1.14 12.05
C GLN A 29 -2.10 0.41 10.93
N ARG A 30 -3.44 0.36 10.97
CA ARG A 30 -4.28 -0.25 9.93
C ARG A 30 -4.14 0.43 8.57
N GLY A 31 -4.13 1.76 8.53
CA GLY A 31 -3.93 2.50 7.29
C GLY A 31 -2.58 2.22 6.64
N GLN A 32 -1.52 2.01 7.42
CA GLN A 32 -0.18 1.89 6.89
C GLN A 32 0.08 0.55 6.20
N TRP A 33 -0.26 -0.57 6.83
CA TRP A 33 -0.12 -1.87 6.17
C TRP A 33 -1.12 -2.04 5.02
N LEU A 34 -2.29 -1.41 5.10
CA LEU A 34 -3.28 -1.42 4.02
C LEU A 34 -2.77 -0.67 2.78
N ARG A 35 -2.18 0.52 2.96
CA ARG A 35 -1.52 1.27 1.88
C ARG A 35 -0.41 0.42 1.25
N ALA A 36 0.46 -0.15 2.09
CA ALA A 36 1.56 -0.99 1.65
C ALA A 36 1.07 -2.21 0.84
N ALA A 37 -0.02 -2.84 1.26
CA ALA A 37 -0.65 -3.95 0.54
C ALA A 37 -1.25 -3.51 -0.81
N VAL A 38 -2.00 -2.41 -0.86
CA VAL A 38 -2.61 -1.92 -2.12
C VAL A 38 -1.53 -1.55 -3.13
N LEU A 39 -0.47 -0.87 -2.68
CA LEU A 39 0.69 -0.55 -3.53
C LEU A 39 1.39 -1.83 -4.01
N GLY A 40 1.63 -2.79 -3.11
CA GLY A 40 2.22 -4.08 -3.46
C GLY A 40 1.43 -4.81 -4.54
N ALA A 41 0.13 -5.00 -4.35
CA ALA A 41 -0.72 -5.70 -5.32
C ALA A 41 -0.73 -5.04 -6.70
N ASN A 42 -0.85 -3.71 -6.75
CA ASN A 42 -0.84 -3.00 -8.02
C ASN A 42 0.53 -3.07 -8.71
N ASP A 43 1.60 -2.90 -7.93
CA ASP A 43 2.97 -2.96 -8.46
C ASP A 43 3.30 -4.37 -8.98
N GLY A 44 2.95 -5.43 -8.24
CA GLY A 44 3.14 -6.81 -8.68
C GLY A 44 2.39 -7.13 -9.97
N LEU A 45 1.15 -6.65 -10.09
CA LEU A 45 0.36 -6.82 -11.30
C LEU A 45 0.98 -6.09 -12.50
N VAL A 46 1.28 -4.79 -12.35
CA VAL A 46 1.80 -3.97 -13.46
C VAL A 46 3.20 -4.43 -13.86
N SER A 47 4.11 -4.63 -12.90
CA SER A 47 5.50 -4.98 -13.16
C SER A 47 5.64 -6.34 -13.84
N VAL A 48 4.98 -7.38 -13.32
CA VAL A 48 5.05 -8.73 -13.90
C VAL A 48 4.33 -8.79 -15.24
N SER A 49 3.18 -8.13 -15.40
CA SER A 49 2.52 -8.02 -16.72
C SER A 49 3.41 -7.33 -17.75
N SER A 50 4.07 -6.23 -17.36
CA SER A 50 4.97 -5.49 -18.25
C SER A 50 6.20 -6.32 -18.61
N LEU A 51 6.78 -7.04 -17.66
CA LEU A 51 7.89 -7.96 -17.89
C LEU A 51 7.50 -9.09 -18.85
N LEU A 52 6.34 -9.71 -18.64
CA LEU A 52 5.80 -10.75 -19.51
C LEU A 52 5.58 -10.22 -20.93
N MET A 53 5.01 -9.02 -21.08
CA MET A 53 4.85 -8.38 -22.38
C MET A 53 6.20 -8.07 -23.04
N GLY A 54 7.17 -7.59 -22.28
CA GLY A 54 8.50 -7.29 -22.78
C GLY A 54 9.23 -8.52 -23.29
N VAL A 55 9.33 -9.57 -22.46
CA VAL A 55 9.99 -10.84 -22.82
C VAL A 55 9.27 -11.50 -24.00
N GLY A 56 7.94 -11.54 -23.95
CA GLY A 56 7.16 -12.13 -25.02
C GLY A 56 7.28 -11.36 -26.34
N SER A 57 7.59 -10.06 -26.33
CA SER A 57 7.78 -9.27 -27.56
C SER A 57 8.97 -9.74 -28.40
N VAL A 58 9.95 -10.41 -27.75
CA VAL A 58 11.19 -10.88 -28.39
C VAL A 58 11.23 -12.41 -28.48
N LYS A 59 10.70 -13.13 -27.48
CA LYS A 59 10.72 -14.59 -27.42
C LYS A 59 9.30 -15.17 -27.44
N GLN A 60 9.06 -16.12 -28.35
CA GLN A 60 7.77 -16.80 -28.46
C GLN A 60 7.61 -17.99 -27.51
N ASP A 61 8.69 -18.40 -26.83
CA ASP A 61 8.67 -19.53 -25.91
C ASP A 61 7.90 -19.21 -24.60
N VAL A 62 6.95 -20.08 -24.25
CA VAL A 62 6.22 -20.04 -22.98
C VAL A 62 7.19 -20.13 -21.80
N LYS A 63 8.18 -21.01 -21.87
CA LYS A 63 9.10 -21.28 -20.76
C LYS A 63 9.94 -20.06 -20.42
N ALA A 64 10.48 -19.38 -21.43
CA ALA A 64 11.24 -18.15 -21.24
C ALA A 64 10.39 -17.05 -20.56
N MET A 65 9.15 -16.90 -21.02
CA MET A 65 8.23 -15.89 -20.50
C MET A 65 7.82 -16.18 -19.05
N VAL A 66 7.43 -17.44 -18.74
CA VAL A 66 7.04 -17.84 -17.38
C VAL A 66 8.22 -17.81 -16.42
N LEU A 67 9.41 -18.26 -16.85
CA LEU A 67 10.62 -18.22 -16.02
C LEU A 67 11.00 -16.78 -15.66
N ALA A 68 10.98 -15.88 -16.64
CA ALA A 68 11.25 -14.47 -16.41
C ALA A 68 10.19 -13.83 -15.50
N GLY A 69 8.91 -14.12 -15.73
CA GLY A 69 7.82 -13.64 -14.88
C GLY A 69 7.93 -14.13 -13.44
N PHE A 70 8.29 -15.40 -13.23
CA PHE A 70 8.51 -15.95 -11.89
C PHE A 70 9.73 -15.34 -11.21
N ALA A 71 10.85 -15.17 -11.92
CA ALA A 71 12.01 -14.48 -11.41
C ALA A 71 11.69 -13.03 -11.03
N GLY A 72 10.93 -12.32 -11.87
CA GLY A 72 10.45 -10.97 -11.60
C GLY A 72 9.50 -10.91 -10.40
N LEU A 73 8.64 -11.90 -10.23
CA LEU A 73 7.78 -12.02 -9.05
C LEU A 73 8.60 -12.11 -7.77
N VAL A 74 9.55 -13.05 -7.71
CA VAL A 74 10.37 -13.28 -6.50
C VAL A 74 11.26 -12.06 -6.21
N ALA A 75 11.96 -11.55 -7.23
CA ALA A 75 12.81 -10.39 -7.09
C ALA A 75 12.02 -9.14 -6.67
N GLY A 76 10.85 -8.92 -7.29
CA GLY A 76 9.97 -7.80 -7.00
C GLY A 76 9.37 -7.87 -5.59
N ALA A 77 8.88 -9.05 -5.16
CA ALA A 77 8.35 -9.24 -3.81
C ALA A 77 9.40 -8.96 -2.73
N CYS A 78 10.63 -9.47 -2.91
CA CYS A 78 11.74 -9.19 -2.00
C CYS A 78 12.12 -7.70 -1.99
N SER A 79 12.21 -7.08 -3.17
CA SER A 79 12.52 -5.65 -3.30
C SER A 79 11.47 -4.78 -2.62
N MET A 80 10.18 -5.13 -2.78
CA MET A 80 9.06 -4.41 -2.18
C MET A 80 9.03 -4.56 -0.64
N ALA A 81 9.30 -5.76 -0.12
CA ALA A 81 9.46 -5.96 1.33
C ALA A 81 10.56 -5.07 1.90
N ILE A 82 11.73 -5.09 1.27
CA ILE A 82 12.89 -4.31 1.74
C ILE A 82 12.59 -2.80 1.63
N GLY A 83 12.03 -2.35 0.50
CA GLY A 83 11.71 -0.95 0.27
C GLY A 83 10.70 -0.41 1.27
N GLU A 84 9.64 -1.19 1.56
CA GLU A 84 8.64 -0.80 2.55
C GLU A 84 9.23 -0.84 3.97
N PHE A 85 10.00 -1.88 4.33
CA PHE A 85 10.69 -1.96 5.63
C PHE A 85 11.55 -0.71 5.87
N VAL A 86 12.44 -0.39 4.92
CA VAL A 86 13.32 0.78 5.02
C VAL A 86 12.51 2.08 5.06
N SER A 87 11.44 2.20 4.25
CA SER A 87 10.58 3.39 4.25
C SER A 87 9.88 3.61 5.59
N VAL A 88 9.40 2.56 6.25
CA VAL A 88 8.77 2.69 7.56
C VAL A 88 9.80 3.03 8.64
N TYR A 89 11.01 2.45 8.58
CA TYR A 89 12.10 2.80 9.49
C TYR A 89 12.51 4.27 9.35
N THR A 90 12.71 4.76 8.12
CA THR A 90 13.08 6.16 7.91
C THR A 90 12.00 7.14 8.35
N GLN A 91 10.72 6.80 8.15
CA GLN A 91 9.61 7.60 8.68
C GLN A 91 9.65 7.69 10.22
N ARG A 92 9.90 6.57 10.90
CA ARG A 92 10.07 6.56 12.36
C ARG A 92 11.28 7.39 12.81
N ASP A 93 12.39 7.33 12.10
CA ASP A 93 13.60 8.09 12.43
C ASP A 93 13.37 9.62 12.29
N VAL A 94 12.70 10.04 11.21
CA VAL A 94 12.34 11.45 10.97
C VAL A 94 11.39 11.94 12.06
N GLU A 95 10.36 11.17 12.38
CA GLU A 95 9.40 11.51 13.43
C GLU A 95 10.11 11.66 14.79
N MET A 96 10.98 10.71 15.14
CA MET A 96 11.77 10.77 16.38
C MET A 96 12.72 11.96 16.42
N ALA A 97 13.33 12.33 15.30
CA ALA A 97 14.21 13.49 15.21
C ALA A 97 13.44 14.82 15.34
N GLN A 98 12.26 14.93 14.75
CA GLN A 98 11.37 16.09 14.91
C GLN A 98 10.96 16.25 16.37
N MET A 99 10.64 15.17 17.06
CA MET A 99 10.21 15.21 18.46
C MET A 99 11.32 15.69 19.41
N LYS A 100 12.57 15.28 19.16
CA LYS A 100 13.71 15.80 19.95
C LYS A 100 13.83 17.33 19.80
N ARG A 101 13.65 17.84 18.59
CA ARG A 101 13.71 19.29 18.30
C ARG A 101 12.54 20.06 18.90
N ASP A 102 11.34 19.50 18.89
CA ASP A 102 10.14 20.13 19.44
C ASP A 102 10.13 20.08 20.98
N GLY A 103 10.67 19.01 21.57
CA GLY A 103 10.89 18.88 23.01
C GLY A 103 11.91 19.89 23.54
N GLU A 104 13.00 20.15 22.81
CA GLU A 104 13.99 21.17 23.19
C GLU A 104 13.43 22.60 23.14
N LYS A 105 12.37 22.85 22.35
CA LYS A 105 11.76 24.18 22.17
C LYS A 105 10.57 24.48 23.10
N ARG A 106 10.06 23.52 23.87
CA ARG A 106 8.80 23.66 24.63
C ARG A 106 9.05 23.60 26.15
N SER A 107 8.68 24.66 26.89
CA SER A 107 8.71 24.69 28.37
C SER A 107 7.84 23.58 29.01
N PRO A 108 8.13 23.15 30.26
CA PRO A 108 7.78 21.82 30.80
C PRO A 108 6.35 21.72 31.36
N VAL A 109 5.34 22.23 30.65
CA VAL A 109 3.95 22.32 31.16
C VAL A 109 2.98 21.36 30.46
N VAL A 110 3.47 20.33 29.77
CA VAL A 110 2.59 19.29 29.21
C VAL A 110 3.09 17.93 29.68
N ASP A 111 2.19 17.17 30.29
CA ASP A 111 2.46 15.88 30.94
C ASP A 111 3.26 14.95 30.01
N GLU A 112 4.38 14.45 30.53
CA GLU A 112 5.31 13.59 29.80
C GLU A 112 4.75 12.18 29.59
N ASN A 113 3.79 11.75 30.44
CA ASN A 113 3.14 10.45 30.36
C ASN A 113 2.07 10.42 29.26
N ASP A 114 1.22 11.45 29.14
CA ASP A 114 0.19 11.50 28.08
C ASP A 114 0.83 11.45 26.68
N ARG A 115 1.94 12.17 26.48
CA ARG A 115 2.66 12.20 25.19
C ARG A 115 3.47 10.94 24.88
N ARG A 116 3.89 10.18 25.91
CA ARG A 116 4.56 8.89 25.71
C ARG A 116 3.56 7.77 25.38
N MET A 117 2.35 7.84 25.94
CA MET A 117 1.30 6.85 25.70
C MET A 117 0.71 6.99 24.30
N GLU A 118 0.30 8.20 23.87
CA GLU A 118 -0.22 8.44 22.50
C GLU A 118 0.76 8.04 21.37
N LYS A 119 2.07 8.06 21.67
CA LYS A 119 3.13 7.90 20.67
C LYS A 119 3.66 6.47 20.56
N LYS A 120 3.67 5.70 21.64
CA LYS A 120 4.05 4.28 21.60
C LYS A 120 3.02 3.46 20.82
N GLU A 121 1.77 3.92 20.78
CA GLU A 121 0.67 3.30 20.04
C GLU A 121 0.69 3.61 18.53
N ARG A 122 1.25 4.74 18.09
CA ARG A 122 1.29 5.14 16.67
C ARG A 122 2.46 4.60 15.85
N LEU A 123 3.47 3.99 16.48
CA LEU A 123 4.70 3.59 15.79
C LEU A 123 4.42 2.50 14.74
N PRO A 124 4.60 2.76 13.44
CA PRO A 124 4.12 1.82 12.44
C PRO A 124 4.95 0.56 12.33
N SER A 125 4.35 -0.61 12.50
CA SER A 125 5.05 -1.90 12.47
C SER A 125 5.75 -2.16 11.12
N PRO A 126 7.09 -2.09 11.02
CA PRO A 126 7.81 -2.16 9.75
C PRO A 126 7.73 -3.56 9.13
N GLY A 127 7.86 -4.60 9.96
CA GLY A 127 7.79 -5.99 9.51
C GLY A 127 6.41 -6.37 8.97
N LEU A 128 5.32 -5.88 9.58
CA LEU A 128 3.96 -6.15 9.10
C LEU A 128 3.67 -5.43 7.79
N ALA A 129 4.07 -4.17 7.64
CA ALA A 129 3.89 -3.43 6.38
C ALA A 129 4.70 -4.07 5.23
N ALA A 130 5.95 -4.46 5.50
CA ALA A 130 6.80 -5.16 4.53
C ALA A 130 6.27 -6.54 4.14
N GLY A 131 5.79 -7.32 5.11
CA GLY A 131 5.15 -8.61 4.85
C GLY A 131 3.87 -8.45 4.03
N ALA A 132 3.02 -7.50 4.41
CA ALA A 132 1.77 -7.22 3.71
C ALA A 132 2.01 -6.76 2.25
N SER A 133 2.99 -5.89 2.01
CA SER A 133 3.32 -5.44 0.66
C SER A 133 3.87 -6.56 -0.22
N ALA A 134 4.77 -7.40 0.29
CA ALA A 134 5.34 -8.51 -0.48
C ALA A 134 4.33 -9.62 -0.79
N LEU A 135 3.45 -9.95 0.16
CA LEU A 135 2.36 -10.90 -0.07
C LEU A 135 1.37 -10.35 -1.09
N ALA A 136 0.97 -9.09 -0.94
CA ALA A 136 0.06 -8.46 -1.89
C ALA A 136 0.69 -8.35 -3.30
N PHE A 137 1.98 -8.02 -3.39
CA PHE A 137 2.75 -8.04 -4.64
C PHE A 137 2.70 -9.41 -5.31
N SER A 138 2.97 -10.47 -4.54
CA SER A 138 2.92 -11.84 -5.04
C SER A 138 1.53 -12.19 -5.56
N VAL A 139 0.46 -11.82 -4.84
CA VAL A 139 -0.92 -12.01 -5.30
C VAL A 139 -1.16 -11.28 -6.62
N GLY A 140 -0.77 -10.01 -6.74
CA GLY A 140 -0.93 -9.24 -7.98
C GLY A 140 -0.14 -9.83 -9.16
N ALA A 141 1.06 -10.33 -8.91
CA ALA A 141 1.96 -10.92 -9.90
C ALA A 141 1.52 -12.30 -10.39
N VAL A 142 0.86 -13.10 -9.54
CA VAL A 142 0.41 -14.45 -9.89
C VAL A 142 -0.63 -14.44 -11.01
N LEU A 143 -1.54 -13.47 -11.03
CA LEU A 143 -2.62 -13.38 -12.04
C LEU A 143 -2.10 -13.38 -13.49
N PRO A 144 -1.25 -12.44 -13.91
CA PRO A 144 -0.72 -12.42 -15.27
C PRO A 144 0.24 -13.59 -15.53
N LEU A 145 0.93 -14.10 -14.50
CA LEU A 145 1.83 -15.25 -14.63
C LEU A 145 1.06 -16.54 -14.95
N LEU A 146 -0.08 -16.78 -14.29
CA LEU A 146 -0.97 -17.89 -14.60
C LEU A 146 -1.56 -17.74 -16.01
N ALA A 147 -2.01 -16.53 -16.37
CA ALA A 147 -2.48 -16.24 -17.72
C ALA A 147 -1.43 -16.60 -18.79
N ALA A 148 -0.15 -16.31 -18.53
CA ALA A 148 0.95 -16.67 -19.42
C ALA A 148 1.23 -18.18 -19.45
N ALA A 149 1.12 -18.89 -18.32
CA ALA A 149 1.51 -20.28 -18.20
C ALA A 149 0.55 -21.27 -18.91
N PHE A 150 -0.75 -20.97 -18.95
CA PHE A 150 -1.75 -21.92 -19.47
C PHE A 150 -1.99 -21.82 -20.98
N ILE A 151 -1.49 -20.79 -21.67
CA ILE A 151 -1.79 -20.55 -23.09
C ILE A 151 -0.59 -20.87 -23.99
N ARG A 152 -0.77 -21.86 -24.88
CA ARG A 152 0.26 -22.33 -25.81
C ARG A 152 0.49 -21.38 -26.99
N ASP A 153 -0.60 -20.96 -27.64
CA ASP A 153 -0.51 -20.05 -28.78
C ASP A 153 0.04 -18.69 -28.35
N HIS A 154 1.09 -18.22 -29.03
CA HIS A 154 1.79 -17.01 -28.66
C HIS A 154 0.90 -15.77 -28.76
N LYS A 155 0.13 -15.61 -29.85
CA LYS A 155 -0.72 -14.42 -30.05
C LYS A 155 -1.85 -14.39 -29.03
N VAL A 156 -2.48 -15.55 -28.80
CA VAL A 156 -3.54 -15.69 -27.80
C VAL A 156 -2.99 -15.44 -26.40
N ARG A 157 -1.80 -15.96 -26.06
CA ARG A 157 -1.18 -15.76 -24.75
C ARG A 157 -1.00 -14.29 -24.43
N MET A 158 -0.43 -13.54 -25.36
CA MET A 158 -0.18 -12.10 -25.18
C MET A 158 -1.49 -11.33 -25.00
N ALA A 159 -2.51 -11.63 -25.83
CA ALA A 159 -3.82 -11.03 -25.69
C ALA A 159 -4.46 -11.36 -24.32
N VAL A 160 -4.40 -12.62 -23.89
CA VAL A 160 -4.95 -13.05 -22.59
C VAL A 160 -4.23 -12.38 -21.43
N VAL A 161 -2.90 -12.25 -21.45
CA VAL A 161 -2.14 -11.53 -20.42
C VAL A 161 -2.61 -10.08 -20.32
N VAL A 162 -2.75 -9.37 -21.44
CA VAL A 162 -3.23 -7.97 -21.44
C VAL A 162 -4.66 -7.87 -20.93
N VAL A 163 -5.56 -8.76 -21.36
CA VAL A 163 -6.96 -8.78 -20.91
C VAL A 163 -7.04 -9.05 -19.42
N VAL A 164 -6.35 -10.08 -18.93
CA VAL A 164 -6.32 -10.43 -17.49
C VAL A 164 -5.73 -9.29 -16.68
N ALA A 165 -4.62 -8.69 -17.13
CA ALA A 165 -4.02 -7.53 -16.48
C ALA A 165 -4.99 -6.34 -16.43
N SER A 166 -5.70 -6.07 -17.52
CA SER A 166 -6.66 -4.96 -17.59
C SER A 166 -7.84 -5.13 -16.63
N VAL A 167 -8.41 -6.34 -16.58
CA VAL A 167 -9.49 -6.68 -15.64
C VAL A 167 -8.99 -6.59 -14.20
N ALA A 168 -7.82 -7.16 -13.92
CA ALA A 168 -7.23 -7.14 -12.59
C ALA A 168 -6.88 -5.70 -12.14
N LEU A 169 -6.36 -4.85 -13.03
CA LEU A 169 -6.06 -3.45 -12.75
C LEU A 169 -7.34 -2.67 -12.44
N MET A 170 -8.43 -2.93 -13.16
CA MET A 170 -9.72 -2.32 -12.88
C MET A 170 -10.20 -2.75 -11.48
N VAL A 171 -10.14 -4.06 -11.16
CA VAL A 171 -10.55 -4.58 -9.85
C VAL A 171 -9.70 -4.00 -8.73
N PHE A 172 -8.37 -4.01 -8.83
CA PHE A 172 -7.48 -3.44 -7.82
C PHE A 172 -7.62 -1.93 -7.71
N GLY A 173 -7.86 -1.22 -8.81
CA GLY A 173 -8.12 0.23 -8.80
C GLY A 173 -9.41 0.59 -8.08
N VAL A 174 -10.48 -0.21 -8.27
CA VAL A 174 -11.75 -0.06 -7.55
C VAL A 174 -11.60 -0.44 -6.08
N VAL A 175 -11.04 -1.62 -5.78
CA VAL A 175 -10.83 -2.09 -4.40
C VAL A 175 -9.94 -1.11 -3.62
N GLY A 176 -8.83 -0.64 -4.21
CA GLY A 176 -7.96 0.36 -3.60
C GLY A 176 -8.66 1.69 -3.36
N ALA A 177 -9.59 2.10 -4.23
CA ALA A 177 -10.40 3.30 -4.03
C ALA A 177 -11.40 3.15 -2.88
N LEU A 178 -12.06 1.98 -2.79
CA LEU A 178 -12.99 1.67 -1.71
C LEU A 178 -12.27 1.63 -0.36
N LEU A 179 -11.08 1.01 -0.31
CA LEU A 179 -10.25 0.92 0.89
C LEU A 179 -9.65 2.27 1.29
N GLY A 180 -9.35 3.14 0.32
CA GLY A 180 -8.75 4.46 0.54
C GLY A 180 -9.74 5.62 0.61
N GLY A 181 -11.05 5.37 0.51
CA GLY A 181 -12.09 6.41 0.54
C GLY A 181 -12.08 7.37 -0.67
N ALA A 182 -11.53 6.96 -1.81
CA ALA A 182 -11.38 7.79 -3.00
C ALA A 182 -12.46 7.51 -4.07
N PRO A 183 -12.73 8.44 -5.02
CA PRO A 183 -13.68 8.21 -6.11
C PRO A 183 -13.26 7.05 -7.03
N VAL A 184 -14.07 5.99 -7.07
CA VAL A 184 -13.77 4.72 -7.78
C VAL A 184 -13.43 4.91 -9.26
N ALA A 185 -14.16 5.77 -9.97
CA ALA A 185 -13.96 6.00 -11.40
C ALA A 185 -12.60 6.65 -11.71
N LYS A 186 -12.19 7.64 -10.90
CA LYS A 186 -10.91 8.33 -11.07
C LYS A 186 -9.74 7.41 -10.70
N SER A 187 -9.87 6.65 -9.62
CA SER A 187 -8.84 5.71 -9.19
C SER A 187 -8.65 4.58 -10.22
N GLY A 188 -9.75 3.90 -10.58
CA GLY A 188 -9.71 2.80 -11.56
C GLY A 188 -9.16 3.23 -12.90
N GLY A 189 -9.60 4.40 -13.40
CA GLY A 189 -9.07 4.98 -14.64
C GLY A 189 -7.56 5.22 -14.60
N ARG A 190 -7.05 5.83 -13.52
CA ARG A 190 -5.60 6.09 -13.38
C ARG A 190 -4.77 4.80 -13.33
N VAL A 191 -5.23 3.82 -12.57
CA VAL A 191 -4.51 2.53 -12.43
C VAL A 191 -4.47 1.79 -13.76
N LEU A 192 -5.60 1.73 -14.47
CA LEU A 192 -5.69 1.07 -15.77
C LEU A 192 -4.80 1.76 -16.83
N VAL A 193 -4.92 3.08 -16.95
CA VAL A 193 -4.14 3.87 -17.92
C VAL A 193 -2.65 3.78 -17.61
N GLY A 194 -2.26 3.92 -16.34
CA GLY A 194 -0.87 3.77 -15.92
C GLY A 194 -0.30 2.39 -16.26
N GLY A 195 -1.08 1.32 -16.02
CA GLY A 195 -0.67 -0.05 -16.35
C GLY A 195 -0.50 -0.29 -17.85
N TRP A 196 -1.40 0.23 -18.69
CA TRP A 196 -1.28 0.14 -20.14
C TRP A 196 -0.07 0.90 -20.68
N ILE A 197 0.19 2.10 -20.15
CA ILE A 197 1.38 2.87 -20.53
C ILE A 197 2.65 2.08 -20.18
N ALA A 198 2.74 1.52 -18.96
CA ALA A 198 3.88 0.72 -18.54
C ALA A 198 4.10 -0.49 -19.45
N MET A 199 3.06 -1.29 -19.69
CA MET A 199 3.14 -2.46 -20.57
C MET A 199 3.51 -2.06 -22.01
N GLY A 200 2.94 -0.98 -22.53
CA GLY A 200 3.22 -0.50 -23.88
C GLY A 200 4.66 -0.01 -24.04
N ILE A 201 5.18 0.73 -23.07
CA ILE A 201 6.59 1.17 -23.05
C ILE A 201 7.52 -0.04 -22.98
N THR A 202 7.29 -0.95 -22.04
CA THR A 202 8.15 -2.13 -21.88
C THR A 202 8.15 -2.97 -23.15
N PHE A 203 6.97 -3.30 -23.70
CA PHE A 203 6.84 -4.03 -24.96
C PHE A 203 7.57 -3.32 -26.11
N GLY A 204 7.37 -2.01 -26.26
CA GLY A 204 7.97 -1.22 -27.34
C GLY A 204 9.49 -1.22 -27.25
N LEU A 205 10.05 -0.94 -26.07
CA LEU A 205 11.50 -0.90 -25.85
C LEU A 205 12.16 -2.24 -26.07
N THR A 206 11.64 -3.33 -25.49
CA THR A 206 12.22 -4.66 -25.70
C THR A 206 12.08 -5.12 -27.14
N LYS A 207 10.98 -4.77 -27.83
CA LYS A 207 10.81 -5.08 -29.25
C LYS A 207 11.85 -4.35 -30.11
N LEU A 208 12.12 -3.06 -29.84
CA LEU A 208 13.16 -2.31 -30.54
C LEU A 208 14.55 -2.93 -30.32
N ILE A 209 14.87 -3.31 -29.09
CA ILE A 209 16.14 -3.97 -28.76
C ILE A 209 16.25 -5.32 -29.47
N GLY A 210 15.17 -6.13 -29.45
CA GLY A 210 15.14 -7.44 -30.11
C GLY A 210 15.24 -7.39 -31.63
N LEU A 211 14.73 -6.31 -32.27
CA LEU A 211 14.87 -6.08 -33.70
C LEU A 211 16.30 -5.70 -34.11
N ASN A 212 17.07 -5.08 -33.21
CA ASN A 212 18.43 -4.62 -33.45
C ASN A 212 19.52 -5.67 -33.16
N GLY A 213 19.13 -6.93 -32.90
CA GLY A 213 20.05 -8.06 -32.86
C GLY A 213 20.76 -8.26 -31.53
N MET A 214 20.07 -8.96 -30.62
CA MET A 214 20.65 -9.77 -29.54
C MET A 214 20.02 -11.16 -29.54
#